data_AF-A0A062XSK4-F1
#
_entry.id   AF-A0A062XSK4-F1
#
_cell.length_a   1.000
_cell.length_b   1.000
_cell.length_c   1.000
_cell.angle_alpha   90.00
_cell.angle_beta   90.00
_cell.angle_gamma   90.00
#
_symmetry.space_group_name_H-M   'P 1'
#
loop_
_entity.id
_entity.type
_entity.pdbx_description
1 polymer ?
#
loop_
_entity_poly.entity_id
_entity_poly.type
_entity_poly.pdbx_seq_one_letter_code
_entity_poly.pdbx_strand_id
1 'polypeptide(L)'
;MGSFRVAKQFTFDAGHRLVSHPELCRHLHGHTYRVEVVLEAPSLDPNAMVCDYKALSLLVRSVLAPLDHAMILWREDPLRGVLEQAGERVVVLDAEPSAEVLAQHLFSEIKKVLAQAAAEPQRVAPYRWRPEIRLVSVRLWETPTTWAEYSEA
;
A
#
# COMPACT_ATOMS: atom_id res chain seq x y z
N MET A 1 19.01 -2.42 -23.20
CA MET A 1 17.60 -2.16 -23.58
C MET A 1 16.99 -1.27 -22.52
N GLY A 2 16.18 -0.27 -22.90
CA GLY A 2 15.53 0.65 -21.94
C GLY A 2 14.20 0.10 -21.40
N SER A 3 13.65 0.76 -20.39
CA SER A 3 12.32 0.51 -19.82
C SER A 3 11.55 1.83 -19.63
N PHE A 4 10.22 1.74 -19.52
CA PHE A 4 9.34 2.86 -19.22
C PHE A 4 8.83 2.74 -17.79
N ARG A 5 8.78 3.85 -17.06
CA ARG A 5 8.24 3.89 -15.69
C ARG A 5 7.10 4.89 -15.56
N VAL A 6 6.14 4.54 -14.71
CA VAL A 6 5.06 5.43 -14.28
C VAL A 6 4.95 5.39 -12.77
N ALA A 7 4.49 6.49 -12.17
CA ALA A 7 4.19 6.56 -10.76
C ALA A 7 2.77 7.11 -10.56
N LYS A 8 2.09 6.62 -9.52
CA LYS A 8 0.80 7.17 -9.11
C LYS A 8 0.70 7.23 -7.60
N GLN A 9 0.14 8.34 -7.11
CA GLN A 9 -0.06 8.59 -5.69
C GLN A 9 -1.51 8.32 -5.27
N PHE A 10 -1.66 7.84 -4.03
CA PHE A 10 -2.89 7.50 -3.36
C PHE A 10 -2.86 8.02 -1.92
N THR A 11 -4.01 8.10 -1.27
CA THR A 11 -4.13 8.48 0.13
C THR A 11 -5.12 7.57 0.85
N PHE A 12 -4.90 7.38 2.15
CA PHE A 12 -5.84 6.80 3.09
C PHE A 12 -5.58 7.39 4.49
N ASP A 13 -6.60 7.43 5.33
CA ASP A 13 -6.49 7.93 6.70
C ASP A 13 -6.53 6.75 7.67
N ALA A 14 -5.55 6.64 8.57
CA ALA A 14 -5.53 5.57 9.54
C ALA A 14 -4.86 6.01 10.85
N GLY A 15 -5.31 5.38 11.94
CA GLY A 15 -4.64 5.50 13.23
C GLY A 15 -3.61 4.39 13.42
N HIS A 16 -2.58 4.64 14.22
CA HIS A 16 -1.62 3.64 14.66
C HIS A 16 -0.95 4.05 15.98
N ARG A 17 -0.06 3.19 16.47
CA ARG A 17 0.94 3.52 17.47
C ARG A 17 2.10 2.53 17.41
N LEU A 18 3.23 2.91 17.98
CA LEU A 18 4.45 2.08 18.08
C LEU A 18 4.70 1.74 19.55
N VAL A 19 4.26 0.56 20.00
CA VAL A 19 4.20 0.18 21.43
C VAL A 19 5.56 0.34 22.11
N SER A 20 6.62 -0.03 21.41
CA SER A 20 8.00 -0.04 21.89
C SER A 20 8.73 1.30 21.75
N HIS A 21 8.10 2.33 21.17
CA HIS A 21 8.74 3.62 20.92
C HIS A 21 8.88 4.44 22.22
N PRO A 22 10.03 5.10 22.49
CA PRO A 22 10.24 5.81 23.75
C PRO A 22 9.44 7.13 23.85
N GLU A 23 9.11 7.74 22.72
CA GLU A 23 8.45 9.06 22.66
C GLU A 23 6.98 9.00 22.22
N LEU A 24 6.43 10.12 21.72
CA LEU A 24 5.01 10.35 21.46
C LEU A 24 4.35 9.29 20.57
N CYS A 25 5.09 8.67 19.64
CA CYS A 25 4.58 7.64 18.72
C CYS A 25 4.02 6.40 19.43
N ARG A 26 4.31 6.19 20.73
CA ARG A 26 3.73 5.09 21.54
C ARG A 26 2.25 5.24 21.88
N HIS A 27 1.71 6.45 21.72
CA HIS A 27 0.32 6.76 21.97
C HIS A 27 -0.51 6.57 20.70
N LEU A 28 -1.80 6.27 20.86
CA LEU A 28 -2.74 6.26 19.74
C LEU A 28 -2.75 7.65 19.09
N HIS A 29 -2.50 7.68 17.79
CA HIS A 29 -2.57 8.86 16.94
C HIS A 29 -2.88 8.41 15.51
N GLY A 30 -2.85 9.31 14.53
CA GLY A 30 -3.09 8.94 13.15
C GLY A 30 -2.48 9.90 12.16
N HIS A 31 -2.49 9.47 10.90
CA HIS A 31 -1.92 10.19 9.77
C HIS A 31 -2.83 10.09 8.55
N THR A 32 -2.77 11.13 7.72
CA THR A 32 -3.17 11.02 6.32
C THR A 32 -1.99 10.46 5.55
N TYR A 33 -1.98 9.15 5.36
CA TYR A 33 -0.92 8.47 4.64
C TYR A 33 -1.01 8.79 3.15
N ARG A 34 0.15 9.05 2.53
CA ARG A 34 0.28 9.10 1.07
C ARG A 34 1.10 7.90 0.60
N VAL A 35 0.64 7.21 -0.43
CA VAL A 35 1.30 6.04 -1.03
C VAL A 35 1.64 6.33 -2.48
N GLU A 36 2.90 6.23 -2.86
CA GLU A 36 3.34 6.24 -4.26
C GLU A 36 3.69 4.84 -4.71
N VAL A 37 3.13 4.44 -5.85
CA VAL A 37 3.36 3.14 -6.47
C VAL A 37 4.09 3.37 -7.80
N VAL A 38 5.29 2.82 -7.93
CA VAL A 38 6.10 2.93 -9.15
C VAL A 38 6.05 1.61 -9.91
N LEU A 39 5.67 1.68 -11.18
CA LEU A 39 5.63 0.53 -12.08
C LEU A 39 6.61 0.68 -13.23
N GLU A 40 7.05 -0.44 -13.78
CA GLU A 40 7.95 -0.50 -14.93
C GLU A 40 7.46 -1.52 -15.96
N ALA A 41 7.63 -1.21 -17.25
CA ALA A 41 7.48 -2.17 -18.34
C ALA A 41 8.55 -1.96 -19.42
N PRO A 42 8.99 -3.03 -20.11
CA PRO A 42 10.00 -2.93 -21.18
C PRO A 42 9.46 -2.32 -22.49
N SER A 43 8.14 -2.27 -22.64
CA SER A 43 7.45 -1.73 -23.82
C SER A 43 6.14 -1.06 -23.44
N LEU A 44 5.61 -0.24 -24.34
CA LEU A 44 4.27 0.34 -24.21
C LEU A 44 3.23 -0.59 -24.84
N ASP A 45 1.98 -0.50 -24.37
CA ASP A 45 0.84 -1.19 -24.97
C ASP A 45 0.39 -0.48 -26.28
N PRO A 46 -0.63 -0.99 -27.00
CA PRO A 46 -1.14 -0.34 -28.23
C PRO A 46 -1.69 1.09 -28.04
N ASN A 47 -1.96 1.51 -26.81
CA ASN A 47 -2.37 2.88 -26.47
C ASN A 47 -1.18 3.75 -26.06
N ALA A 48 0.06 3.28 -26.27
CA ALA A 48 1.29 3.93 -25.86
C ALA A 48 1.42 4.13 -24.33
N MET A 49 0.92 3.17 -23.53
CA MET A 49 0.96 3.24 -22.06
C MET A 49 1.74 2.08 -21.43
N VAL A 50 2.35 2.32 -20.26
CA VAL A 50 2.84 1.24 -19.38
C VAL A 50 1.63 0.42 -18.89
N CYS A 51 0.64 1.11 -18.35
CA CYS A 51 -0.66 0.59 -17.91
C CYS A 51 -1.72 1.71 -17.91
N ASP A 52 -3.01 1.35 -17.90
CA ASP A 52 -4.08 2.31 -17.66
C ASP A 52 -4.12 2.73 -16.17
N TYR A 53 -4.13 4.04 -15.91
CA TYR A 53 -4.15 4.56 -14.53
C TYR A 53 -5.44 4.24 -13.75
N LYS A 54 -6.56 3.98 -14.42
CA LYS A 54 -7.79 3.52 -13.77
C LYS A 54 -7.68 2.06 -13.34
N ALA A 55 -7.05 1.20 -14.15
CA ALA A 55 -6.73 -0.18 -13.77
C ALA A 55 -5.85 -0.20 -12.50
N LEU A 56 -4.75 0.57 -12.52
CA LEU A 56 -3.88 0.72 -11.35
C LEU A 56 -4.65 1.23 -10.13
N SER A 57 -5.56 2.19 -10.32
CA SER A 57 -6.40 2.70 -9.24
C SER A 57 -7.31 1.65 -8.63
N LEU A 58 -7.97 0.82 -9.43
CA LEU A 58 -8.85 -0.24 -8.92
C LEU A 58 -8.07 -1.23 -8.05
N LEU A 59 -6.90 -1.65 -8.54
CA LEU A 59 -6.05 -2.61 -7.83
C LEU A 59 -5.51 -2.03 -6.52
N VAL A 60 -4.87 -0.86 -6.56
CA VAL A 60 -4.26 -0.28 -5.35
C VAL A 60 -5.32 0.14 -4.33
N ARG A 61 -6.45 0.72 -4.77
CA ARG A 61 -7.53 1.08 -3.83
C ARG A 61 -8.15 -0.14 -3.15
N SER A 62 -8.17 -1.31 -3.79
CA SER A 62 -8.62 -2.54 -3.14
C SER A 62 -7.72 -2.97 -1.96
N VAL A 63 -6.43 -2.64 -2.04
CA VAL A 63 -5.46 -2.88 -0.96
C VAL A 63 -5.58 -1.83 0.15
N LEU A 64 -5.84 -0.56 -0.20
CA LEU A 64 -5.95 0.52 0.78
C LEU A 64 -7.29 0.56 1.52
N ALA A 65 -8.38 0.11 0.89
CA ALA A 65 -9.72 0.20 1.47
C ALA A 65 -9.89 -0.48 2.85
N PRO A 66 -9.26 -1.64 3.14
CA PRO A 66 -9.26 -2.21 4.48
C PRO A 66 -8.52 -1.37 5.52
N LEU A 67 -7.50 -0.61 5.11
CA LEU A 67 -6.67 0.24 5.99
C LEU A 67 -7.34 1.58 6.28
N ASP A 68 -8.16 2.08 5.36
CA ASP A 68 -8.82 3.37 5.50
C ASP A 68 -9.82 3.37 6.68
N HIS A 69 -9.73 4.44 7.48
CA HIS A 69 -10.46 4.65 8.73
C HIS A 69 -10.35 3.44 9.68
N ALA A 70 -9.16 2.87 9.80
CA ALA A 70 -8.86 1.78 10.73
C ALA A 70 -7.73 2.15 11.70
N MET A 71 -7.65 1.42 12.81
CA MET A 71 -6.49 1.35 13.69
C MET A 71 -5.56 0.22 13.23
N ILE A 72 -4.38 0.58 12.74
CA ILE A 72 -3.35 -0.38 12.36
C ILE A 72 -2.47 -0.66 13.58
N LEU A 73 -2.50 -1.89 14.07
CA LEU A 73 -1.85 -2.30 15.30
C LEU A 73 -0.91 -3.48 15.06
N TRP A 74 0.14 -3.55 15.87
CA TRP A 74 0.93 -4.76 15.99
C TRP A 74 0.09 -5.88 16.63
N ARG A 75 0.30 -7.13 16.20
CA ARG A 75 -0.37 -8.33 16.72
C ARG A 75 -0.35 -8.45 18.24
N GLU A 76 0.76 -8.05 18.86
CA GLU A 76 0.97 -8.11 20.31
C GLU A 76 0.62 -6.78 21.01
N ASP A 77 -0.02 -5.84 20.33
CA ASP A 77 -0.44 -4.58 20.95
C ASP A 77 -1.47 -4.84 22.07
N PRO A 78 -1.21 -4.42 23.32
CA PRO A 78 -2.11 -4.69 24.44
C PRO A 78 -3.48 -4.02 24.34
N LEU A 79 -3.65 -3.00 23.47
CA LEU A 79 -4.92 -2.33 23.23
C LEU A 79 -5.77 -3.03 22.17
N ARG A 80 -5.21 -3.98 21.42
CA ARG A 80 -5.92 -4.66 20.33
C ARG A 80 -7.25 -5.25 20.79
N GLY A 81 -7.23 -6.08 21.83
CA GLY A 81 -8.43 -6.74 22.32
C GLY A 81 -9.50 -5.76 22.85
N VAL A 82 -9.07 -4.64 23.43
CA VAL A 82 -9.98 -3.59 23.92
C VAL A 82 -10.67 -2.90 22.74
N LEU A 83 -9.92 -2.53 21.70
CA LEU A 83 -10.46 -1.87 20.50
C LEU A 83 -11.37 -2.81 19.70
N GLU A 84 -10.98 -4.07 19.53
CA GLU A 84 -11.82 -5.09 18.89
C GLU A 84 -13.14 -5.30 19.65
N GLN A 85 -13.10 -5.36 20.98
CA GLN A 85 -14.32 -5.48 21.83
C GLN A 85 -15.23 -4.25 21.77
N ALA A 86 -14.65 -3.07 21.55
CA ALA A 86 -15.40 -1.83 21.36
C ALA A 86 -16.07 -1.74 19.97
N GLY A 87 -15.79 -2.68 19.07
CA GLY A 87 -16.31 -2.67 17.70
C GLY A 87 -15.53 -1.75 16.76
N GLU A 88 -14.33 -1.32 17.14
CA GLU A 88 -13.47 -0.49 16.30
C GLU A 88 -12.92 -1.29 15.12
N ARG A 89 -12.63 -0.58 14.01
CA ARG A 89 -11.97 -1.18 12.84
C ARG A 89 -10.49 -1.36 13.14
N VAL A 90 -10.06 -2.60 13.37
CA VAL A 90 -8.65 -2.92 13.65
C VAL A 90 -8.05 -3.73 12.50
N VAL A 91 -6.91 -3.27 11.99
CA VAL A 91 -6.05 -4.03 11.08
C VAL A 91 -4.79 -4.44 11.84
N VAL A 92 -4.41 -5.71 11.72
CA VAL A 92 -3.31 -6.29 12.50
C VAL A 92 -2.13 -6.61 11.60
N LEU A 93 -0.93 -6.15 12.00
CA LEU A 93 0.35 -6.50 11.39
C LEU A 93 1.17 -7.39 12.31
N ASP A 94 2.07 -8.19 11.74
CA ASP A 94 2.96 -9.08 12.51
C ASP A 94 4.13 -8.34 13.18
N ALA A 95 4.29 -7.05 12.91
CA ALA A 95 5.31 -6.17 13.51
C ALA A 95 4.72 -4.80 13.87
N GLU A 96 5.52 -3.97 14.55
CA GLU A 96 5.18 -2.58 14.86
C GLU A 96 4.85 -1.80 13.57
N PRO A 97 3.72 -1.06 13.51
CA PRO A 97 3.22 -0.45 12.29
C PRO A 97 3.94 0.87 11.95
N SER A 98 5.26 0.83 11.81
CA SER A 98 6.07 1.96 11.34
C SER A 98 5.88 2.20 9.84
N ALA A 99 6.31 3.38 9.35
CA ALA A 99 6.29 3.70 7.92
C ALA A 99 6.97 2.63 7.05
N GLU A 100 8.10 2.07 7.50
CA GLU A 100 8.88 1.05 6.78
C GLU A 100 8.11 -0.27 6.68
N VAL A 101 7.55 -0.75 7.80
CA VAL A 101 6.77 -1.99 7.85
C VAL A 101 5.50 -1.85 7.02
N LEU A 102 4.84 -0.69 7.08
CA LEU A 102 3.68 -0.39 6.24
C LEU A 102 4.05 -0.32 4.76
N ALA A 103 5.18 0.29 4.38
CA ALA A 103 5.64 0.30 2.99
C ALA A 103 5.91 -1.11 2.46
N GLN A 104 6.53 -1.99 3.26
CA GLN A 104 6.76 -3.39 2.91
C GLN A 104 5.45 -4.18 2.80
N HIS A 105 4.53 -3.99 3.75
CA HIS A 105 3.21 -4.63 3.73
C HIS A 105 2.44 -4.23 2.47
N LEU A 106 2.34 -2.93 2.18
CA LEU A 106 1.69 -2.41 1.00
C LEU A 106 2.35 -2.92 -0.29
N PHE A 107 3.68 -2.95 -0.37
CA PHE A 107 4.38 -3.52 -1.51
C PHE A 107 3.96 -4.97 -1.75
N SER A 108 3.93 -5.78 -0.69
CA SER A 108 3.57 -7.20 -0.76
C SER A 108 2.13 -7.41 -1.22
N GLU A 109 1.18 -6.67 -0.66
CA GLU A 109 -0.23 -6.76 -1.03
C GLU A 109 -0.50 -6.20 -2.43
N ILE A 110 0.13 -5.08 -2.80
CA ILE A 110 0.05 -4.53 -4.15
C ILE A 110 0.60 -5.55 -5.16
N LYS A 111 1.80 -6.09 -4.93
CA LYS A 111 2.40 -7.10 -5.80
C LYS A 111 1.47 -8.31 -6.03
N LYS A 112 0.78 -8.78 -4.98
CA LYS A 112 -0.21 -9.86 -5.08
C LYS A 112 -1.37 -9.47 -6.00
N VAL A 113 -2.00 -8.31 -5.81
CA VAL A 113 -3.14 -7.91 -6.66
C VAL A 113 -2.73 -7.61 -8.10
N LEU A 114 -1.51 -7.11 -8.34
CA LEU A 114 -0.98 -6.93 -9.69
C LEU A 114 -0.76 -8.29 -10.39
N ALA A 115 -0.23 -9.29 -9.68
CA ALA A 115 -0.06 -10.64 -10.21
C ALA A 115 -1.41 -11.31 -10.51
N GLN A 116 -2.41 -11.13 -9.64
CA GLN A 116 -3.77 -11.61 -9.88
C GLN A 116 -4.39 -10.95 -11.11
N ALA A 117 -4.20 -9.64 -11.30
CA ALA A 117 -4.70 -8.94 -12.48
C ALA A 117 -4.04 -9.41 -13.78
N ALA A 118 -2.76 -9.82 -13.73
CA ALA A 118 -2.08 -10.43 -14.87
C ALA A 118 -2.61 -11.84 -15.19
N ALA A 119 -2.95 -12.63 -14.17
CA ALA A 119 -3.53 -13.96 -14.33
C ALA A 119 -5.02 -13.95 -14.72
N GLU A 120 -5.76 -12.94 -14.28
CA GLU A 120 -7.21 -12.79 -14.46
C GLU A 120 -7.55 -11.38 -15.01
N PRO A 121 -7.37 -11.14 -16.32
CA PRO A 121 -7.54 -9.81 -16.93
C PRO A 121 -8.94 -9.19 -16.71
N GLN A 122 -9.97 -10.01 -16.50
CA GLN A 122 -11.34 -9.58 -16.21
C GLN A 122 -11.46 -8.72 -14.95
N ARG A 123 -10.52 -8.83 -14.00
CA ARG A 123 -10.52 -8.06 -12.74
C ARG A 123 -10.42 -6.55 -12.94
N VAL A 124 -9.84 -6.13 -14.05
CA VAL A 124 -9.68 -4.71 -14.39
C VAL A 124 -10.39 -4.34 -15.68
N ALA A 125 -11.31 -5.18 -16.18
CA ALA A 125 -12.08 -4.84 -17.38
C ALA A 125 -12.83 -3.50 -17.19
N PRO A 126 -12.91 -2.64 -18.23
CA PRO A 126 -12.49 -2.86 -19.61
C PRO A 126 -11.00 -2.55 -19.89
N TYR A 127 -10.22 -2.24 -18.86
CA TYR A 127 -8.80 -1.89 -19.00
C TYR A 127 -7.93 -3.13 -19.22
N ARG A 128 -6.72 -2.93 -19.75
CA ARG A 128 -5.74 -3.99 -19.97
C ARG A 128 -4.69 -4.00 -18.86
N TRP A 129 -4.39 -5.18 -18.33
CA TRP A 129 -3.24 -5.43 -17.48
C TRP A 129 -2.34 -6.47 -18.14
N ARG A 130 -1.04 -6.15 -18.25
CA ARG A 130 -0.07 -6.98 -18.97
C ARG A 130 0.92 -7.63 -18.00
N PRO A 131 1.36 -8.87 -18.25
CA PRO A 131 2.26 -9.59 -17.34
C PRO A 131 3.67 -8.99 -17.26
N GLU A 132 4.09 -8.19 -18.23
CA GLU A 132 5.40 -7.52 -18.23
C GLU A 132 5.46 -6.29 -17.32
N ILE A 133 4.34 -5.88 -16.73
CA ILE A 133 4.29 -4.77 -15.77
C ILE A 133 4.83 -5.27 -14.42
N ARG A 134 5.89 -4.64 -13.93
CA ARG A 134 6.54 -4.95 -12.66
C ARG A 134 6.33 -3.82 -11.65
N LEU A 135 6.07 -4.18 -10.40
CA LEU A 135 6.17 -3.25 -9.26
C LEU A 135 7.64 -2.97 -8.95
N VAL A 136 8.05 -1.71 -9.03
CA VAL A 136 9.42 -1.27 -8.76
C VAL A 136 9.59 -0.92 -7.29
N SER A 137 8.73 -0.05 -6.78
CA SER A 137 8.78 0.39 -5.38
C SER A 137 7.41 0.85 -4.89
N VAL A 138 7.26 0.83 -3.57
CA VAL A 138 6.18 1.50 -2.86
C VAL A 138 6.80 2.43 -1.84
N ARG A 139 6.44 3.71 -1.93
CA ARG A 139 6.84 4.74 -0.97
C ARG A 139 5.64 5.21 -0.18
N LEU A 140 5.78 5.30 1.13
CA LEU A 140 4.74 5.71 2.06
C LEU A 140 5.21 6.95 2.83
N TRP A 141 4.38 7.99 2.85
CA TRP A 141 4.56 9.16 3.71
C TRP A 141 3.59 9.08 4.89
N GLU A 142 4.13 9.19 6.11
CA GLU A 142 3.33 9.44 7.32
C GLU A 142 3.01 10.94 7.44
N THR A 143 3.96 11.80 7.06
CA THR A 143 3.81 13.25 7.09
C THR A 143 4.16 13.86 5.75
N PRO A 144 3.82 15.14 5.48
CA PRO A 144 4.17 15.78 4.21
C PRO A 144 5.68 15.74 3.87
N THR A 145 6.54 15.62 4.88
CA THR A 145 8.00 15.74 4.75
C THR A 145 8.77 14.44 4.96
N THR A 146 8.14 13.39 5.51
CA THR A 146 8.83 12.15 5.91
C THR A 146 8.22 10.95 5.22
N TRP A 147 9.07 10.08 4.66
CA TRP A 147 8.65 8.86 3.99
C TRP A 147 9.58 7.68 4.25
N ALA A 148 9.04 6.49 4.09
CA ALA A 148 9.76 5.22 3.95
C ALA A 148 9.46 4.59 2.59
N GLU A 149 10.39 3.80 2.06
CA GLU A 149 10.23 3.10 0.79
C GLU A 149 10.65 1.64 0.95
N TYR A 150 9.88 0.75 0.32
CA TYR A 150 10.27 -0.64 0.13
C TYR A 150 10.33 -0.95 -1.36
N SER A 151 11.38 -1.67 -1.76
CA SER A 151 11.60 -2.23 -3.09
C SER A 151 12.34 -3.56 -2.98
N GLU A 152 12.19 -4.40 -3.99
CA GLU A 152 12.98 -5.63 -4.14
C GLU A 152 14.12 -5.39 -5.13
N ALA A 153 15.26 -6.05 -4.89
CA ALA A 153 16.43 -6.02 -5.76
C ALA A 153 16.20 -6.76 -7.09
#